data_AF-A0A1E7KXT7-F1
#
_entry.id   AF-A0A1E7KXT7-F1
#
_cell.length_a   1.000
_cell.length_b   1.000
_cell.length_c   1.000
_cell.angle_alpha   90.00
_cell.angle_beta   90.00
_cell.angle_gamma   90.00
#
_symmetry.space_group_name_H-M   'P 1'
#
loop_
_entity.id
_entity.type
_entity.pdbx_description
1 polymer ?
#
loop_
_entity_poly.entity_id
_entity_poly.type
_entity_poly.pdbx_seq_one_letter_code
_entity_poly.pdbx_strand_id
1 'polypeptide(L)'
;MRSYLRFRSRKGWRNHFPPHDDYGFFGPGSVSWKVWGHPTSYVLGFARSVTIEHLDPNLAAAVVQSGGVKYRPHTRYGRTMHYFSLMAFGATYPTAKAADVLVKVHSKAIGNDPVTGDTYDANRPSSQLWIHMTAWHSILYCYEKFGPGALSSQEEEQYWAECARSAELQTIDPRTVPRSRAAVREYLENWRPHLAASEAAQDMVDFILPLDVALPPNLSRAGRIAVAPVVWMLSKGVAATYPKYIRKMFGVRQGPVMDALAVVLNKGYHALLYRSFTMKFFMMNLLAPGAMQVAAPAILGIPAKNPVTMTPREAQQKYGFAEPADAHPDFRARQHERVFGKGEKPSDEGLNESQQHFGALNAGDVRRDAAA
;
A
#
# COMPACT_ATOMS: atom_id res chain seq x y z
N MET A 1 -18.28 -9.87 -10.84
CA MET A 1 -17.61 -11.18 -11.06
C MET A 1 -17.90 -11.83 -12.42
N ARG A 2 -19.13 -11.79 -13.00
CA ARG A 2 -19.45 -12.48 -14.28
C ARG A 2 -18.79 -11.91 -15.55
N SER A 3 -18.32 -10.65 -15.56
CA SER A 3 -17.83 -9.99 -16.79
C SER A 3 -16.47 -10.47 -17.30
N TYR A 4 -15.61 -11.00 -16.42
CA TYR A 4 -14.18 -11.20 -16.73
C TYR A 4 -13.77 -12.66 -16.98
N LEU A 5 -14.64 -13.62 -16.60
CA LEU A 5 -14.46 -15.05 -16.90
C LEU A 5 -14.56 -15.36 -18.42
N ARG A 6 -14.97 -14.38 -19.25
CA ARG A 6 -15.05 -14.51 -20.71
C ARG A 6 -13.69 -14.39 -21.41
N PHE A 7 -12.68 -13.76 -20.79
CA PHE A 7 -11.40 -13.51 -21.43
C PHE A 7 -10.41 -14.65 -21.17
N ARG A 8 -10.42 -15.63 -22.08
CA ARG A 8 -9.54 -16.83 -22.00
C ARG A 8 -8.12 -16.60 -22.54
N SER A 9 -7.81 -15.45 -23.14
CA SER A 9 -6.52 -15.18 -23.79
C SER A 9 -5.98 -13.77 -23.49
N ARG A 10 -4.64 -13.64 -23.50
CA ARG A 10 -3.95 -12.35 -23.30
C ARG A 10 -4.41 -11.27 -24.29
N LYS A 11 -4.74 -11.64 -25.53
CA LYS A 11 -5.28 -10.73 -26.57
C LYS A 11 -6.65 -10.19 -26.18
N GLY A 12 -7.54 -11.03 -25.64
CA GLY A 12 -8.85 -10.59 -25.17
C GLY A 12 -8.74 -9.57 -24.03
N TRP A 13 -7.83 -9.81 -23.09
CA TRP A 13 -7.55 -8.87 -22.00
C TRP A 13 -6.96 -7.55 -22.50
N ARG A 14 -6.03 -7.58 -23.47
CA ARG A 14 -5.46 -6.34 -24.07
C ARG A 14 -6.52 -5.44 -24.69
N ASN A 15 -7.53 -6.00 -25.33
CA ASN A 15 -8.59 -5.21 -25.97
C ASN A 15 -9.57 -4.59 -24.97
N HIS A 16 -9.61 -5.09 -23.73
CA HIS A 16 -10.52 -4.60 -22.69
C HIS A 16 -9.98 -3.36 -21.97
N PHE A 17 -8.65 -3.22 -21.86
CA PHE A 17 -8.03 -2.10 -21.16
C PHE A 17 -7.52 -1.04 -22.13
N PRO A 18 -7.95 0.22 -22.00
CA PRO A 18 -7.41 1.30 -22.82
C PRO A 18 -5.95 1.57 -22.45
N PRO A 19 -5.16 2.14 -23.39
CA PRO A 19 -3.83 2.64 -23.08
C PRO A 19 -3.91 3.83 -22.11
N HIS A 20 -2.91 3.94 -21.23
CA HIS A 20 -2.67 5.15 -20.44
C HIS A 20 -2.24 6.31 -21.32
N ASP A 21 -2.43 7.54 -20.86
CA ASP A 21 -2.03 8.74 -21.61
C ASP A 21 -0.50 8.88 -21.71
N ASP A 22 0.23 8.48 -20.67
CA ASP A 22 1.69 8.40 -20.62
C ASP A 22 2.17 7.19 -19.79
N TYR A 23 3.49 7.00 -19.64
CA TYR A 23 4.07 5.88 -18.89
C TYR A 23 4.18 6.12 -17.37
N GLY A 24 3.73 7.26 -16.86
CA GLY A 24 3.84 7.60 -15.45
C GLY A 24 5.24 8.03 -15.03
N PHE A 25 5.61 7.73 -13.77
CA PHE A 25 6.85 8.21 -13.17
C PHE A 25 8.07 7.29 -13.36
N PHE A 26 7.83 6.05 -13.82
CA PHE A 26 8.84 5.00 -13.94
C PHE A 26 8.88 4.36 -15.32
N GLY A 27 7.73 3.96 -15.85
CA GLY A 27 7.58 3.39 -17.18
C GLY A 27 8.17 1.98 -17.38
N PRO A 28 8.03 1.43 -18.61
CA PRO A 28 8.52 0.10 -18.96
C PRO A 28 10.03 -0.03 -18.75
N GLY A 29 10.46 -1.15 -18.18
CA GLY A 29 11.88 -1.43 -17.92
C GLY A 29 12.39 -0.91 -16.58
N SER A 30 11.63 -0.07 -15.88
CA SER A 30 11.95 0.35 -14.50
C SER A 30 11.98 -0.83 -13.53
N VAL A 31 12.82 -0.70 -12.50
CA VAL A 31 12.87 -1.72 -11.43
C VAL A 31 11.61 -1.67 -10.58
N SER A 32 11.00 -0.50 -10.43
CA SER A 32 9.70 -0.34 -9.80
C SER A 32 8.63 -1.15 -10.52
N TRP A 33 8.55 -1.12 -11.85
CA TRP A 33 7.60 -1.96 -12.58
C TRP A 33 7.88 -3.45 -12.39
N LYS A 34 9.16 -3.84 -12.37
CA LYS A 34 9.58 -5.23 -12.11
C LYS A 34 9.15 -5.71 -10.73
N VAL A 35 9.46 -4.95 -9.68
CA VAL A 35 9.26 -5.33 -8.28
C VAL A 35 7.80 -5.17 -7.87
N TRP A 36 7.20 -3.99 -8.05
CA TRP A 36 5.80 -3.76 -7.70
C TRP A 36 4.84 -4.59 -8.56
N GLY A 37 5.24 -4.93 -9.79
CA GLY A 37 4.43 -5.72 -10.71
C GLY A 37 4.44 -7.22 -10.40
N HIS A 38 5.34 -7.67 -9.53
CA HIS A 38 5.48 -9.07 -9.15
C HIS A 38 4.36 -9.52 -8.19
N PRO A 39 3.83 -10.76 -8.31
CA PRO A 39 2.73 -11.25 -7.46
C PRO A 39 2.97 -11.17 -5.94
N THR A 40 4.22 -11.18 -5.49
CA THR A 40 4.58 -11.07 -4.07
C THR A 40 4.19 -9.73 -3.46
N SER A 41 4.13 -8.69 -4.27
CA SER A 41 3.93 -7.31 -3.81
C SER A 41 2.50 -7.07 -3.32
N TYR A 42 1.50 -7.65 -3.99
CA TYR A 42 0.08 -7.39 -3.70
C TYR A 42 -0.38 -7.87 -2.33
N VAL A 43 0.12 -9.02 -1.87
CA VAL A 43 -0.30 -9.62 -0.60
C VAL A 43 0.83 -9.65 0.41
N LEU A 44 1.92 -10.39 0.14
CA LEU A 44 2.98 -10.58 1.13
C LEU A 44 3.71 -9.27 1.45
N GLY A 45 4.14 -8.54 0.42
CA GLY A 45 4.84 -7.27 0.58
C GLY A 45 3.95 -6.23 1.27
N PHE A 46 2.72 -6.08 0.77
CA PHE A 46 1.78 -5.12 1.33
C PHE A 46 1.39 -5.44 2.78
N ALA A 47 1.02 -6.69 3.08
CA ALA A 47 0.68 -7.10 4.44
C ALA A 47 1.85 -6.94 5.43
N ARG A 48 3.07 -7.27 5.00
CA ARG A 48 4.29 -7.00 5.79
C ARG A 48 4.47 -5.50 6.05
N SER A 49 4.21 -4.65 5.06
CA SER A 49 4.33 -3.20 5.23
C SER A 49 3.38 -2.69 6.28
N VAL A 50 2.07 -2.90 6.06
CA VAL A 50 1.04 -2.31 6.90
C VAL A 50 1.08 -2.82 8.32
N THR A 51 1.49 -4.06 8.56
CA THR A 51 1.65 -4.55 9.93
C THR A 51 2.81 -3.86 10.64
N ILE A 52 3.98 -3.72 9.98
CA ILE A 52 5.14 -3.00 10.54
C ILE A 52 4.83 -1.52 10.77
N GLU A 53 4.07 -0.90 9.86
CA GLU A 53 3.63 0.50 9.99
C GLU A 53 2.96 0.76 11.34
N HIS A 54 2.10 -0.16 11.81
CA HIS A 54 1.37 -0.02 13.08
C HIS A 54 2.23 -0.10 14.34
N LEU A 55 3.53 -0.39 14.22
CA LEU A 55 4.44 -0.24 15.35
C LEU A 55 4.81 1.22 15.64
N ASP A 56 4.53 2.15 14.71
CA ASP A 56 4.57 3.58 15.03
C ASP A 56 3.28 3.97 15.77
N PRO A 57 3.35 4.45 17.03
CA PRO A 57 2.17 4.70 17.84
C PRO A 57 1.32 5.85 17.30
N ASN A 58 1.94 6.89 16.72
CA ASN A 58 1.24 8.00 16.06
C ASN A 58 0.41 7.51 14.86
N LEU A 59 0.99 6.65 14.01
CA LEU A 59 0.29 6.02 12.92
C LEU A 59 -0.86 5.13 13.41
N ALA A 60 -0.61 4.30 14.43
CA ALA A 60 -1.63 3.42 14.99
C ALA A 60 -2.82 4.24 15.52
N ALA A 61 -2.56 5.33 16.24
CA ALA A 61 -3.59 6.26 16.73
C ALA A 61 -4.38 6.88 15.57
N ALA A 62 -3.69 7.36 14.54
CA ALA A 62 -4.31 7.94 13.33
C ALA A 62 -5.24 6.95 12.62
N VAL A 63 -4.82 5.70 12.47
CA VAL A 63 -5.61 4.65 11.83
C VAL A 63 -6.83 4.30 12.67
N VAL A 64 -6.66 4.09 13.98
CA VAL A 64 -7.76 3.78 14.91
C VAL A 64 -8.81 4.89 14.89
N GLN A 65 -8.39 6.17 15.04
CA GLN A 65 -9.32 7.31 15.00
C GLN A 65 -10.07 7.41 13.66
N SER A 66 -9.41 7.09 12.55
CA SER A 66 -10.05 7.11 11.24
C SER A 66 -11.14 6.04 11.07
N GLY A 67 -11.07 4.94 11.82
CA GLY A 67 -12.00 3.81 11.83
C GLY A 67 -12.03 2.95 10.55
N GLY A 68 -11.40 3.40 9.46
CA GLY A 68 -11.60 2.83 8.13
C GLY A 68 -11.10 1.39 7.96
N VAL A 69 -10.05 0.99 8.67
CA VAL A 69 -9.43 -0.35 8.53
C VAL A 69 -10.36 -1.44 9.02
N LYS A 70 -11.02 -1.28 10.17
CA LYS A 70 -11.92 -2.31 10.72
C LYS A 70 -13.35 -2.19 10.23
N TYR A 71 -13.82 -0.96 10.02
CA TYR A 71 -15.21 -0.73 9.59
C TYR A 71 -15.45 -1.20 8.14
N ARG A 72 -14.46 -1.01 7.24
CA ARG A 72 -14.56 -1.34 5.81
C ARG A 72 -13.22 -1.87 5.25
N PRO A 73 -12.74 -3.03 5.73
CA PRO A 73 -11.38 -3.53 5.46
C PRO A 73 -11.09 -3.73 3.98
N HIS A 74 -11.98 -4.41 3.25
CA HIS A 74 -11.77 -4.70 1.84
C HIS A 74 -11.81 -3.44 0.98
N THR A 75 -12.73 -2.50 1.26
CA THR A 75 -12.77 -1.20 0.57
C THR A 75 -11.49 -0.41 0.83
N ARG A 76 -11.03 -0.36 2.09
CA ARG A 76 -9.80 0.36 2.47
C ARG A 76 -8.58 -0.25 1.78
N TYR A 77 -8.45 -1.59 1.81
CA TYR A 77 -7.40 -2.31 1.11
C TYR A 77 -7.40 -2.00 -0.40
N GLY A 78 -8.57 -2.08 -1.04
CA GLY A 78 -8.73 -1.78 -2.47
C GLY A 78 -8.33 -0.35 -2.84
N ARG A 79 -8.67 0.65 -2.01
CA ARG A 79 -8.28 2.06 -2.22
C ARG A 79 -6.78 2.26 -2.11
N THR A 80 -6.15 1.65 -1.10
CA THR A 80 -4.69 1.74 -0.93
C THR A 80 -3.97 1.07 -2.10
N MET A 81 -4.41 -0.13 -2.52
CA MET A 81 -3.85 -0.83 -3.68
C MET A 81 -4.04 -0.04 -4.98
N HIS A 82 -5.16 0.67 -5.13
CA HIS A 82 -5.39 1.55 -6.27
C HIS A 82 -4.40 2.72 -6.28
N TYR A 83 -4.20 3.40 -5.15
CA TYR A 83 -3.23 4.48 -5.05
C TYR A 83 -1.80 4.02 -5.36
N PHE A 84 -1.33 2.90 -4.77
CA PHE A 84 0.00 2.37 -5.10
C PHE A 84 0.11 1.90 -6.55
N SER A 85 -0.99 1.46 -7.16
CA SER A 85 -1.00 1.13 -8.59
C SER A 85 -0.91 2.38 -9.46
N LEU A 86 -1.52 3.50 -9.06
CA LEU A 86 -1.34 4.80 -9.72
C LEU A 86 0.12 5.25 -9.62
N MET A 87 0.71 5.20 -8.42
CA MET A 87 2.11 5.54 -8.19
C MET A 87 3.05 4.69 -9.07
N ALA A 88 2.84 3.38 -9.12
CA ALA A 88 3.75 2.48 -9.84
C ALA A 88 3.51 2.47 -11.36
N PHE A 89 2.25 2.45 -11.80
CA PHE A 89 1.88 2.10 -13.17
C PHE A 89 0.95 3.09 -13.87
N GLY A 90 0.38 4.04 -13.13
CA GLY A 90 -0.59 4.99 -13.65
C GLY A 90 0.05 6.13 -14.44
N ALA A 91 -0.74 6.78 -15.29
CA ALA A 91 -0.32 8.00 -15.97
C ALA A 91 -0.06 9.15 -14.98
N THR A 92 0.80 10.10 -15.37
CA THR A 92 1.26 11.17 -14.48
C THR A 92 0.13 12.05 -13.94
N TYR A 93 -0.83 12.47 -14.78
CA TYR A 93 -1.96 13.33 -14.38
C TYR A 93 -2.88 12.70 -13.30
N PRO A 94 -3.51 11.53 -13.52
CA PRO A 94 -4.39 10.95 -12.51
C PRO A 94 -3.64 10.61 -11.22
N THR A 95 -2.36 10.27 -11.30
CA THR A 95 -1.55 9.99 -10.11
C THR A 95 -1.21 11.27 -9.33
N ALA A 96 -0.81 12.35 -9.99
CA ALA A 96 -0.56 13.64 -9.35
C ALA A 96 -1.84 14.20 -8.69
N LYS A 97 -2.99 14.07 -9.38
CA LYS A 97 -4.29 14.41 -8.82
C LYS A 97 -4.64 13.58 -7.59
N ALA A 98 -4.40 12.26 -7.64
CA ALA A 98 -4.66 11.38 -6.50
C ALA A 98 -3.78 11.73 -5.29
N ALA A 99 -2.52 12.11 -5.52
CA ALA A 99 -1.61 12.59 -4.49
C ALA A 99 -2.10 13.90 -3.84
N ASP A 100 -2.54 14.88 -4.65
CA ASP A 100 -3.11 16.13 -4.14
C ASP A 100 -4.34 15.90 -3.25
N VAL A 101 -5.28 15.07 -3.71
CA VAL A 101 -6.49 14.70 -2.96
C VAL A 101 -6.14 13.96 -1.67
N LEU A 102 -5.10 13.12 -1.70
CA LEU A 102 -4.69 12.33 -0.54
C LEU A 102 -4.27 13.22 0.64
N VAL A 103 -3.66 14.38 0.39
CA VAL A 103 -3.33 15.36 1.46
C VAL A 103 -4.59 15.79 2.22
N LYS A 104 -5.71 16.05 1.51
CA LYS A 104 -7.00 16.38 2.16
C LYS A 104 -7.58 15.21 2.95
N VAL A 105 -7.47 13.98 2.41
CA VAL A 105 -7.93 12.75 3.09
C VAL A 105 -7.14 12.55 4.39
N HIS A 106 -5.82 12.69 4.34
CA HIS A 106 -4.95 12.55 5.51
C HIS A 106 -5.17 13.64 6.55
N SER A 107 -5.63 14.83 6.15
CA SER A 107 -5.94 15.92 7.08
C SER A 107 -7.08 15.61 8.06
N LYS A 108 -7.85 14.53 7.84
CA LYS A 108 -8.80 14.01 8.85
C LYS A 108 -8.09 13.27 9.99
N ALA A 109 -6.94 12.65 9.70
CA ALA A 109 -6.21 11.83 10.66
C ALA A 109 -5.19 12.68 11.42
N ILE A 110 -5.71 13.50 12.32
CA ILE A 110 -4.98 14.41 13.20
C ILE A 110 -5.58 14.36 14.62
N GLY A 111 -4.74 14.37 15.65
CA GLY A 111 -5.19 14.23 17.04
C GLY A 111 -4.06 14.02 18.03
N ASN A 112 -4.41 13.53 19.23
CA ASN A 112 -3.46 13.17 20.28
C ASN A 112 -3.27 11.65 20.31
N ASP A 113 -2.03 11.20 20.44
CA ASP A 113 -1.69 9.79 20.61
C ASP A 113 -1.75 9.42 22.10
N PRO A 114 -2.64 8.51 22.51
CA PRO A 114 -2.76 8.11 23.91
C PRO A 114 -1.54 7.33 24.44
N VAL A 115 -0.68 6.80 23.56
CA VAL A 115 0.50 6.01 23.95
C VAL A 115 1.68 6.89 24.29
N THR A 116 1.95 7.89 23.45
CA THR A 116 3.11 8.80 23.61
C THR A 116 2.75 10.09 24.35
N GLY A 117 1.48 10.50 24.33
CA GLY A 117 1.04 11.82 24.78
C GLY A 117 1.31 12.93 23.76
N ASP A 118 1.97 12.61 22.65
CA ASP A 118 2.24 13.57 21.56
C ASP A 118 1.00 13.81 20.70
N THR A 119 1.10 14.81 19.83
CA THR A 119 0.15 14.97 18.72
C THR A 119 0.60 14.15 17.52
N TYR A 120 -0.34 13.61 16.78
CA TYR A 120 -0.11 13.01 15.47
C TYR A 120 -0.84 13.81 14.37
N ASP A 121 -0.26 13.78 13.18
CA ASP A 121 -0.85 14.29 11.94
C ASP A 121 -0.40 13.36 10.82
N ALA A 122 -1.34 12.76 10.09
CA ALA A 122 -1.01 11.86 8.98
C ALA A 122 -0.29 12.57 7.84
N ASN A 123 -0.34 13.90 7.73
CA ASN A 123 0.46 14.68 6.77
C ASN A 123 1.84 15.08 7.33
N ARG A 124 2.21 14.70 8.55
CA ARG A 124 3.54 14.96 9.10
C ARG A 124 4.60 14.27 8.22
N PRO A 125 5.64 14.99 7.75
CA PRO A 125 6.64 14.42 6.84
C PRO A 125 7.34 13.16 7.38
N SER A 126 7.64 13.11 8.67
CA SER A 126 8.29 11.94 9.30
C SER A 126 7.37 10.71 9.31
N SER A 127 6.08 10.89 9.57
CA SER A 127 5.09 9.80 9.53
C SER A 127 4.88 9.28 8.10
N GLN A 128 4.83 10.17 7.10
CA GLN A 128 4.78 9.75 5.69
C GLN A 128 6.06 9.02 5.26
N LEU A 129 7.24 9.50 5.71
CA LEU A 129 8.50 8.83 5.43
C LEU A 129 8.54 7.42 6.03
N TRP A 130 8.05 7.22 7.25
CA TRP A 130 7.95 5.90 7.87
C TRP A 130 7.15 4.93 7.01
N ILE A 131 5.92 5.31 6.63
CA ILE A 131 5.04 4.51 5.76
C ILE A 131 5.70 4.21 4.42
N HIS A 132 6.32 5.23 3.81
CA HIS A 132 7.00 5.10 2.53
C HIS A 132 8.14 4.09 2.60
N MET A 133 9.00 4.20 3.62
CA MET A 133 10.15 3.32 3.77
C MET A 133 9.74 1.90 4.15
N THR A 134 8.73 1.71 5.01
CA THR A 134 8.20 0.38 5.33
C THR A 134 7.57 -0.27 4.10
N ALA A 135 6.88 0.50 3.26
CA ALA A 135 6.29 0.01 2.01
C ALA A 135 7.36 -0.45 1.03
N TRP A 136 8.24 0.45 0.59
CA TRP A 136 9.28 0.12 -0.38
C TRP A 136 10.19 -0.99 0.11
N HIS A 137 10.61 -0.96 1.39
CA HIS A 137 11.40 -2.07 1.96
C HIS A 137 10.62 -3.39 1.96
N SER A 138 9.35 -3.40 2.36
CA SER A 138 8.56 -4.64 2.46
C SER A 138 8.27 -5.27 1.10
N ILE A 139 7.95 -4.44 0.09
CA ILE A 139 7.73 -4.90 -1.27
C ILE A 139 9.01 -5.54 -1.81
N LEU A 140 10.17 -4.86 -1.72
CA LEU A 140 11.44 -5.43 -2.16
C LEU A 140 11.80 -6.69 -1.38
N TYR A 141 11.72 -6.66 -0.05
CA TYR A 141 12.09 -7.81 0.78
C TYR A 141 11.26 -9.05 0.43
N CYS A 142 9.95 -8.91 0.22
CA CYS A 142 9.10 -10.02 -0.19
C CYS A 142 9.36 -10.46 -1.64
N TYR A 143 9.69 -9.54 -2.55
CA TYR A 143 10.13 -9.86 -3.91
C TYR A 143 11.40 -10.72 -3.89
N GLU A 144 12.42 -10.34 -3.13
CA GLU A 144 13.68 -11.11 -3.06
C GLU A 144 13.50 -12.44 -2.34
N LYS A 145 12.68 -12.46 -1.28
CA LYS A 145 12.51 -13.64 -0.43
C LYS A 145 11.60 -14.70 -1.06
N PHE A 146 10.54 -14.31 -1.76
CA PHE A 146 9.52 -15.23 -2.29
C PHE A 146 9.40 -15.21 -3.82
N GLY A 147 10.00 -14.22 -4.48
CA GLY A 147 10.02 -14.09 -5.93
C GLY A 147 11.31 -14.65 -6.55
N PRO A 148 11.85 -13.98 -7.59
CA PRO A 148 12.93 -14.54 -8.41
C PRO A 148 14.32 -14.46 -7.75
N GLY A 149 14.47 -13.70 -6.66
CA GLY A 149 15.75 -13.54 -5.94
C GLY A 149 16.15 -12.08 -5.80
N ALA A 150 17.37 -11.87 -5.31
CA ALA A 150 17.95 -10.55 -5.09
C ALA A 150 18.07 -9.75 -6.40
N LEU A 151 17.89 -8.44 -6.31
CA LEU A 151 18.23 -7.54 -7.40
C LEU A 151 19.75 -7.51 -7.62
N SER A 152 20.17 -7.23 -8.85
CA SER A 152 21.56 -6.83 -9.10
C SER A 152 21.85 -5.49 -8.40
N SER A 153 23.13 -5.16 -8.17
CA SER A 153 23.51 -3.90 -7.52
C SER A 153 22.98 -2.67 -8.25
N GLN A 154 22.99 -2.70 -9.59
CA GLN A 154 22.48 -1.61 -10.44
C GLN A 154 20.95 -1.47 -10.32
N GLU A 155 20.23 -2.60 -10.31
CA GLU A 155 18.78 -2.58 -10.13
C GLU A 155 18.39 -2.11 -8.73
N GLU A 156 19.14 -2.49 -7.71
CA GLU A 156 18.90 -2.01 -6.35
C GLU A 156 19.12 -0.50 -6.23
N GLU A 157 20.22 0.02 -6.80
CA GLU A 157 20.48 1.47 -6.85
C GLU A 157 19.33 2.21 -7.55
N GLN A 158 18.89 1.71 -8.71
CA GLN A 158 17.74 2.26 -9.42
C GLN A 158 16.46 2.18 -8.59
N TYR A 159 16.20 1.06 -7.91
CA TYR A 159 15.00 0.88 -7.07
C TYR A 159 14.94 1.91 -5.94
N TRP A 160 16.06 2.18 -5.26
CA TRP A 160 16.09 3.18 -4.20
C TRP A 160 16.08 4.62 -4.72
N ALA A 161 16.62 4.89 -5.92
CA ALA A 161 16.44 6.18 -6.57
C ALA A 161 14.97 6.43 -6.98
N GLU A 162 14.28 5.40 -7.48
CA GLU A 162 12.85 5.41 -7.80
C GLU A 162 11.99 5.55 -6.54
N CYS A 163 12.39 4.92 -5.44
CA CYS A 163 11.80 5.12 -4.10
C CYS A 163 11.89 6.60 -3.69
N ALA A 164 13.06 7.21 -3.79
CA ALA A 164 13.24 8.63 -3.45
C ALA A 164 12.41 9.55 -4.36
N ARG A 165 12.33 9.26 -5.66
CA ARG A 165 11.50 10.01 -6.60
C ARG A 165 10.02 9.95 -6.23
N SER A 166 9.48 8.76 -5.94
CA SER A 166 8.05 8.65 -5.58
C SER A 166 7.67 9.33 -4.28
N ALA A 167 8.61 9.58 -3.37
CA ALA A 167 8.34 10.32 -2.14
C ALA A 167 7.83 11.74 -2.39
N GLU A 168 8.14 12.33 -3.55
CA GLU A 168 7.64 13.64 -3.99
C GLU A 168 6.10 13.69 -4.17
N LEU A 169 5.43 12.53 -4.24
CA LEU A 169 3.97 12.41 -4.26
C LEU A 169 3.32 12.52 -2.87
N GLN A 170 4.13 12.65 -1.81
CA GLN A 170 3.69 12.79 -0.43
C GLN A 170 4.33 14.03 0.20
N THR A 171 3.98 14.34 1.45
CA THR A 171 4.53 15.47 2.21
C THR A 171 5.99 15.26 2.67
N ILE A 172 6.66 14.25 2.12
CA ILE A 172 8.02 13.85 2.49
C ILE A 172 9.02 14.84 1.90
N ASP A 173 10.04 15.21 2.67
CA ASP A 173 11.22 15.86 2.12
C ASP A 173 12.06 14.82 1.34
N PRO A 174 12.18 14.90 0.01
CA PRO A 174 12.90 13.91 -0.78
C PRO A 174 14.39 13.77 -0.39
N ARG A 175 14.96 14.77 0.29
CA ARG A 175 16.36 14.74 0.77
C ARG A 175 16.54 13.78 1.93
N THR A 176 15.50 13.55 2.74
CA THR A 176 15.56 12.63 3.89
C THR A 176 15.36 11.17 3.51
N VAL A 177 15.01 10.88 2.24
CA VAL A 177 14.74 9.51 1.79
C VAL A 177 16.04 8.74 1.57
N PRO A 178 16.25 7.60 2.25
CA PRO A 178 17.38 6.72 2.01
C PRO A 178 17.47 6.23 0.56
N ARG A 179 18.68 6.24 -0.02
CA ARG A 179 18.95 5.86 -1.42
C ARG A 179 19.78 4.58 -1.59
N SER A 180 19.97 3.82 -0.53
CA SER A 180 20.69 2.54 -0.56
C SER A 180 20.22 1.61 0.55
N ARG A 181 20.42 0.29 0.41
CA ARG A 181 20.06 -0.68 1.46
C ARG A 181 20.77 -0.41 2.79
N ALA A 182 21.99 0.13 2.76
CA ALA A 182 22.71 0.53 3.96
C ALA A 182 22.00 1.70 4.67
N ALA A 183 21.68 2.76 3.94
CA ALA A 183 20.95 3.92 4.48
C ALA A 183 19.52 3.55 4.93
N VAL A 184 18.85 2.62 4.23
CA VAL A 184 17.53 2.12 4.65
C VAL A 184 17.63 1.38 5.99
N ARG A 185 18.66 0.54 6.16
CA ARG A 185 18.90 -0.16 7.43
C ARG A 185 19.16 0.82 8.56
N GLU A 186 20.00 1.83 8.32
CA GLU A 186 20.30 2.89 9.27
C GLU A 186 19.03 3.65 9.65
N TYR A 187 18.21 4.06 8.68
CA TYR A 187 16.92 4.71 8.92
C TYR A 187 16.01 3.85 9.81
N LEU A 188 15.86 2.55 9.52
CA LEU A 188 15.01 1.65 10.30
C LEU A 188 15.53 1.42 11.72
N GLU A 189 16.86 1.31 11.93
CA GLU A 189 17.42 1.20 13.28
C GLU A 189 17.31 2.53 14.06
N ASN A 190 17.45 3.68 13.40
CA ASN A 190 17.23 4.99 14.02
C ASN A 190 15.74 5.22 14.39
N TRP A 191 14.81 4.67 13.61
CA TRP A 191 13.38 4.72 13.94
C TRP A 191 13.00 3.78 15.08
N ARG A 192 13.74 2.67 15.25
CA ARG A 192 13.42 1.59 16.19
C ARG A 192 13.06 2.02 17.63
N PRO A 193 13.72 3.02 18.26
CA PRO A 193 13.35 3.47 19.60
C PRO A 193 11.93 4.06 19.71
N HIS A 194 11.34 4.52 18.60
CA HIS A 194 9.99 5.07 18.55
C HIS A 194 8.90 3.98 18.46
N LEU A 195 9.28 2.73 18.21
CA LEU A 195 8.32 1.65 18.01
C LEU A 195 7.65 1.25 19.33
N ALA A 196 6.34 1.12 19.30
CA ALA A 196 5.53 0.70 20.44
C ALA A 196 4.73 -0.57 20.09
N ALA A 197 4.76 -1.54 20.99
CA ALA A 197 3.84 -2.68 20.97
C ALA A 197 2.51 -2.28 21.65
N SER A 198 1.89 -1.20 21.20
CA SER A 198 0.64 -0.67 21.77
C SER A 198 -0.53 -1.63 21.56
N GLU A 199 -1.62 -1.43 22.32
CA GLU A 199 -2.86 -2.18 22.13
C GLU A 199 -3.37 -2.06 20.69
N ALA A 200 -3.33 -0.85 20.13
CA ALA A 200 -3.69 -0.60 18.74
C ALA A 200 -2.78 -1.37 17.76
N ALA A 201 -1.48 -1.46 18.04
CA ALA A 201 -0.55 -2.24 17.22
C ALA A 201 -0.87 -3.75 17.26
N GLN A 202 -1.13 -4.30 18.45
CA GLN A 202 -1.52 -5.71 18.62
C GLN A 202 -2.83 -6.02 17.88
N ASP A 203 -3.82 -5.17 18.11
CA ASP A 203 -5.15 -5.32 17.54
C ASP A 203 -5.13 -5.27 16.00
N MET A 204 -4.30 -4.40 15.43
CA MET A 204 -4.15 -4.29 13.97
C MET A 204 -3.38 -5.45 13.37
N VAL A 205 -2.31 -5.94 14.01
CA VAL A 205 -1.61 -7.13 13.49
C VAL A 205 -2.50 -8.38 13.56
N ASP A 206 -3.25 -8.56 14.64
CA ASP A 206 -4.20 -9.68 14.78
C ASP A 206 -5.33 -9.62 13.75
N PHE A 207 -5.74 -8.42 13.35
CA PHE A 207 -6.76 -8.22 12.32
C PHE A 207 -6.22 -8.40 10.89
N ILE A 208 -5.00 -7.93 10.60
CA ILE A 208 -4.44 -7.89 9.25
C ILE A 208 -3.70 -9.17 8.89
N LEU A 209 -2.90 -9.73 9.80
CA LEU A 209 -2.02 -10.87 9.52
C LEU A 209 -2.75 -12.14 9.09
N PRO A 210 -4.01 -12.41 9.48
CA PRO A 210 -4.81 -13.48 8.88
C PRO A 210 -5.12 -13.30 7.39
N LEU A 211 -4.95 -12.08 6.86
CA LEU A 211 -5.15 -11.68 5.45
C LEU A 211 -6.61 -11.74 4.95
N ASP A 212 -7.58 -11.98 5.84
CA ASP A 212 -9.01 -11.95 5.51
C ASP A 212 -9.45 -10.57 4.97
N VAL A 213 -8.75 -9.50 5.36
CA VAL A 213 -9.00 -8.12 4.91
C VAL A 213 -8.88 -7.95 3.38
N ALA A 214 -8.12 -8.81 2.71
CA ALA A 214 -7.93 -8.79 1.26
C ALA A 214 -8.97 -9.63 0.52
N LEU A 215 -9.75 -10.46 1.21
CA LEU A 215 -10.76 -11.31 0.60
C LEU A 215 -12.04 -10.52 0.31
N PRO A 216 -12.72 -10.77 -0.83
CA PRO A 216 -13.99 -10.13 -1.13
C PRO A 216 -15.04 -10.43 -0.04
N PRO A 217 -15.81 -9.43 0.41
CA PRO A 217 -16.79 -9.63 1.47
C PRO A 217 -17.90 -10.61 1.05
N ASN A 218 -18.24 -10.63 -0.24
CA ASN A 218 -19.23 -11.51 -0.85
C ASN A 218 -18.70 -12.91 -1.21
N LEU A 219 -17.46 -13.26 -0.85
CA LEU A 219 -16.95 -14.61 -1.06
C LEU A 219 -17.76 -15.62 -0.22
N SER A 220 -18.33 -16.62 -0.89
CA SER A 220 -19.17 -17.64 -0.24
C SER A 220 -18.41 -18.42 0.84
N ARG A 221 -19.13 -19.01 1.80
CA ARG A 221 -18.52 -19.81 2.88
C ARG A 221 -17.65 -20.95 2.33
N ALA A 222 -18.15 -21.66 1.32
CA ALA A 222 -17.39 -22.71 0.63
C ALA A 222 -16.13 -22.16 -0.06
N GLY A 223 -16.23 -20.98 -0.69
CA GLY A 223 -15.07 -20.30 -1.28
C GLY A 223 -14.02 -19.92 -0.25
N ARG A 224 -14.42 -19.41 0.92
CA ARG A 224 -13.51 -19.09 2.04
C ARG A 224 -12.78 -20.33 2.54
N ILE A 225 -13.50 -21.44 2.74
CA ILE A 225 -12.90 -22.72 3.15
C ILE A 225 -11.90 -23.21 2.09
N ALA A 226 -12.24 -23.09 0.81
CA ALA A 226 -11.36 -23.52 -0.28
C ALA A 226 -10.04 -22.72 -0.35
N VAL A 227 -10.07 -21.41 -0.06
CA VAL A 227 -8.86 -20.57 -0.08
C VAL A 227 -8.11 -20.52 1.25
N ALA A 228 -8.72 -20.95 2.36
CA ALA A 228 -8.14 -20.87 3.70
C ALA A 228 -6.72 -21.47 3.82
N PRO A 229 -6.40 -22.64 3.21
CA PRO A 229 -5.04 -23.17 3.28
C PRO A 229 -4.00 -22.26 2.60
N VAL A 230 -4.37 -21.65 1.47
CA VAL A 230 -3.50 -20.70 0.73
C VAL A 230 -3.31 -19.42 1.55
N VAL A 231 -4.40 -18.87 2.09
CA VAL A 231 -4.37 -17.65 2.91
C VAL A 231 -3.53 -17.86 4.18
N TRP A 232 -3.71 -19.00 4.86
CA TRP A 232 -2.90 -19.38 6.01
C TRP A 232 -1.41 -19.48 5.64
N MET A 233 -1.08 -20.16 4.53
CA MET A 233 0.29 -20.27 4.05
C MET A 233 0.91 -18.89 3.74
N LEU A 234 0.16 -17.98 3.12
CA LEU A 234 0.61 -16.61 2.85
C LEU A 234 0.86 -15.84 4.16
N SER A 235 -0.04 -15.96 5.14
CA SER A 235 0.10 -15.36 6.47
C SER A 235 1.38 -15.84 7.19
N LYS A 236 1.65 -17.15 7.17
CA LYS A 236 2.92 -17.70 7.71
C LYS A 236 4.14 -17.23 6.94
N GLY A 237 4.00 -17.00 5.64
CA GLY A 237 5.00 -16.34 4.80
C GLY A 237 5.32 -14.93 5.31
N VAL A 238 4.30 -14.10 5.55
CA VAL A 238 4.48 -12.76 6.12
C VAL A 238 5.17 -12.83 7.49
N ALA A 239 4.71 -13.68 8.41
CA ALA A 239 5.36 -13.86 9.71
C ALA A 239 6.84 -14.30 9.59
N ALA A 240 7.16 -15.12 8.58
CA ALA A 240 8.53 -15.56 8.26
C ALA A 240 9.46 -14.40 7.84
N THR A 241 8.92 -13.21 7.53
CA THR A 241 9.70 -12.03 7.14
C THR A 241 10.08 -11.11 8.30
N TYR A 242 9.43 -11.23 9.45
CA TYR A 242 9.68 -10.34 10.57
C TYR A 242 10.98 -10.69 11.30
N PRO A 243 11.80 -9.69 11.67
CA PRO A 243 12.83 -9.83 12.69
C PRO A 243 12.24 -10.37 14.00
N LYS A 244 13.06 -11.08 14.79
CA LYS A 244 12.63 -11.67 16.07
C LYS A 244 12.03 -10.64 17.04
N TYR A 245 12.58 -9.42 17.09
CA TYR A 245 12.07 -8.37 17.97
C TYR A 245 10.68 -7.89 17.52
N ILE A 246 10.44 -7.74 16.21
CA ILE A 246 9.12 -7.39 15.66
C ILE A 246 8.10 -8.48 15.97
N ARG A 247 8.48 -9.76 15.85
CA ARG A 247 7.60 -10.87 16.26
C ARG A 247 7.24 -10.81 17.73
N LYS A 248 8.20 -10.51 18.60
CA LYS A 248 7.97 -10.34 20.04
C LYS A 248 7.03 -9.16 20.29
N MET A 249 7.23 -8.05 19.60
CA MET A 249 6.35 -6.88 19.70
C MET A 249 4.93 -7.22 19.28
N PHE A 250 4.72 -7.98 18.20
CA PHE A 250 3.39 -8.40 17.73
C PHE A 250 2.79 -9.61 18.47
N GLY A 251 3.47 -10.21 19.44
CA GLY A 251 3.03 -11.49 20.04
C GLY A 251 3.00 -12.68 19.06
N VAL A 252 3.58 -12.56 17.87
CA VAL A 252 3.53 -13.60 16.83
C VAL A 252 4.52 -14.73 17.15
N ARG A 253 3.99 -15.92 17.39
CA ARG A 253 4.79 -17.14 17.64
C ARG A 253 4.87 -18.01 16.38
N GLN A 254 6.09 -18.13 15.84
CA GLN A 254 6.40 -19.02 14.72
C GLN A 254 7.82 -19.57 14.87
N GLY A 255 7.95 -20.90 14.82
CA GLY A 255 9.24 -21.59 14.94
C GLY A 255 10.03 -21.65 13.62
N PRO A 256 11.35 -21.93 13.66
CA PRO A 256 12.23 -21.91 12.50
C PRO A 256 11.86 -22.94 11.42
N VAL A 257 11.31 -24.10 11.81
CA VAL A 257 10.83 -25.12 10.86
C VAL A 257 9.65 -24.59 10.04
N MET A 258 8.70 -23.93 10.70
CA MET A 258 7.57 -23.30 10.02
C MET A 258 8.02 -22.13 9.15
N ASP A 259 9.02 -21.35 9.58
CA ASP A 259 9.61 -20.30 8.75
C ASP A 259 10.16 -20.87 7.44
N ALA A 260 10.97 -21.93 7.52
CA ALA A 260 11.54 -22.57 6.34
C ALA A 260 10.46 -23.14 5.42
N LEU A 261 9.48 -23.85 5.99
CA LEU A 261 8.35 -24.40 5.22
C LEU A 261 7.55 -23.30 4.53
N ALA A 262 7.19 -22.23 5.26
CA ALA A 262 6.45 -21.12 4.71
C ALA A 262 7.22 -20.44 3.57
N VAL A 263 8.54 -20.29 3.68
CA VAL A 263 9.36 -19.75 2.59
C VAL A 263 9.30 -20.63 1.34
N VAL A 264 9.48 -21.95 1.48
CA VAL A 264 9.45 -22.88 0.34
C VAL A 264 8.08 -22.89 -0.34
N LEU A 265 7.01 -23.01 0.45
CA LEU A 265 5.64 -23.04 -0.08
C LEU A 265 5.27 -21.73 -0.79
N ASN A 266 5.60 -20.58 -0.18
CA ASN A 266 5.33 -19.29 -0.79
C ASN A 266 6.17 -19.05 -2.05
N LYS A 267 7.45 -19.47 -2.10
CA LYS A 267 8.26 -19.42 -3.32
C LYS A 267 7.61 -20.21 -4.45
N GLY A 268 7.20 -21.45 -4.19
CA GLY A 268 6.54 -22.31 -5.19
C GLY A 268 5.24 -21.68 -5.70
N TYR A 269 4.40 -21.19 -4.79
CA TYR A 269 3.13 -20.53 -5.12
C TYR A 269 3.33 -19.27 -5.98
N HIS A 270 4.25 -18.39 -5.60
CA HIS A 270 4.48 -17.15 -6.36
C HIS A 270 5.17 -17.41 -7.69
N ALA A 271 6.03 -18.42 -7.79
CA ALA A 271 6.60 -18.86 -9.07
C ALA A 271 5.52 -19.40 -10.02
N LEU A 272 4.51 -20.11 -9.50
CA LEU A 272 3.36 -20.55 -10.30
C LEU A 272 2.50 -19.36 -10.77
N LEU A 273 2.19 -18.43 -9.87
CA LEU A 273 1.46 -17.20 -10.22
C LEU A 273 2.20 -16.38 -11.27
N TYR A 274 3.51 -16.22 -11.12
CA TYR A 274 4.32 -15.46 -12.07
C TYR A 274 4.31 -16.08 -13.47
N ARG A 275 4.36 -17.42 -13.57
CA ARG A 275 4.31 -18.15 -14.83
C ARG A 275 2.91 -18.16 -15.46
N SER A 276 1.85 -18.18 -14.65
CA SER A 276 0.47 -18.27 -15.13
C SER A 276 -0.17 -16.89 -15.22
N PHE A 277 -0.15 -16.31 -16.43
CA PHE A 277 -0.79 -15.02 -16.72
C PHE A 277 -2.26 -14.99 -16.26
N THR A 278 -3.02 -16.05 -16.54
CA THR A 278 -4.43 -16.15 -16.16
C THR A 278 -4.63 -16.16 -14.64
N MET A 279 -3.83 -16.93 -13.90
CA MET A 279 -3.94 -16.97 -12.44
C MET A 279 -3.51 -15.65 -11.80
N LYS A 280 -2.41 -15.05 -12.27
CA LYS A 280 -1.95 -13.72 -11.83
C LYS A 280 -3.06 -12.69 -11.98
N PHE A 281 -3.63 -12.58 -13.18
CA PHE A 281 -4.65 -11.58 -13.48
C PHE A 281 -5.94 -11.84 -12.70
N PHE A 282 -6.37 -13.10 -12.61
CA PHE A 282 -7.54 -13.49 -11.83
C PHE A 282 -7.38 -13.13 -10.35
N MET A 283 -6.24 -13.49 -9.74
CA MET A 283 -5.97 -13.23 -8.33
C MET A 283 -5.94 -11.73 -8.04
N MET A 284 -5.20 -10.95 -8.84
CA MET A 284 -5.12 -9.51 -8.63
C MET A 284 -6.49 -8.82 -8.80
N ASN A 285 -7.29 -9.26 -9.78
CA ASN A 285 -8.66 -8.74 -9.96
C ASN A 285 -9.60 -9.15 -8.84
N LEU A 286 -9.41 -10.32 -8.23
CA LEU A 286 -10.19 -10.76 -7.08
C LEU A 286 -9.92 -9.87 -5.86
N LEU A 287 -8.65 -9.55 -5.59
CA LEU A 287 -8.21 -8.84 -4.39
C LEU A 287 -8.40 -7.31 -4.50
N ALA A 288 -8.11 -6.72 -5.67
CA ALA A 288 -8.14 -5.27 -5.85
C ALA A 288 -8.55 -4.89 -7.29
N PRO A 289 -9.84 -5.00 -7.66
CA PRO A 289 -10.30 -4.74 -9.02
C PRO A 289 -10.05 -3.30 -9.49
N GLY A 290 -10.13 -2.31 -8.60
CA GLY A 290 -9.81 -0.91 -8.94
C GLY A 290 -8.32 -0.70 -9.22
N ALA A 291 -7.44 -1.41 -8.52
CA ALA A 291 -6.00 -1.39 -8.78
C ALA A 291 -5.65 -2.04 -10.14
N MET A 292 -6.40 -3.09 -10.51
CA MET A 292 -6.23 -3.74 -11.80
C MET A 292 -6.51 -2.85 -13.00
N GLN A 293 -7.48 -1.93 -12.90
CA GLN A 293 -7.75 -1.00 -14.00
C GLN A 293 -6.53 -0.12 -14.32
N VAL A 294 -5.71 0.17 -13.30
CA VAL A 294 -4.48 0.97 -13.45
C VAL A 294 -3.28 0.12 -13.83
N ALA A 295 -3.08 -1.03 -13.19
CA ALA A 295 -1.91 -1.86 -13.41
C ALA A 295 -1.98 -2.72 -14.70
N ALA A 296 -3.19 -3.00 -15.21
CA ALA A 296 -3.37 -3.92 -16.33
C ALA A 296 -2.64 -3.48 -17.61
N PRO A 297 -2.67 -2.20 -18.07
CA PRO A 297 -1.90 -1.77 -19.23
C PRO A 297 -0.40 -2.07 -19.12
N ALA A 298 0.21 -1.79 -17.97
CA ALA A 298 1.62 -2.08 -17.70
C ALA A 298 1.91 -3.59 -17.73
N ILE A 299 1.08 -4.41 -17.04
CA ILE A 299 1.23 -5.88 -16.99
C ILE A 299 1.04 -6.52 -18.37
N LEU A 300 0.11 -5.99 -19.16
CA LEU A 300 -0.22 -6.49 -20.48
C LEU A 300 0.78 -6.05 -21.55
N GLY A 301 1.59 -5.03 -21.28
CA GLY A 301 2.50 -4.39 -22.23
C GLY A 301 1.74 -3.58 -23.27
N ILE A 302 0.68 -2.89 -22.87
CA ILE A 302 -0.05 -1.95 -23.72
C ILE A 302 0.74 -0.65 -23.73
N PRO A 303 1.21 -0.16 -24.90
CA PRO A 303 1.96 1.09 -24.96
C PRO A 303 1.04 2.27 -24.56
N ALA A 304 1.62 3.26 -23.87
CA ALA A 304 0.92 4.50 -23.59
C ALA A 304 0.69 5.29 -24.89
N LYS A 305 -0.30 6.18 -24.90
CA LYS A 305 -0.57 7.06 -26.05
C LYS A 305 0.62 7.96 -26.34
N ASN A 306 1.25 8.50 -25.29
CA ASN A 306 2.49 9.26 -25.37
C ASN A 306 3.58 8.51 -24.59
N PRO A 307 4.61 7.95 -25.23
CA PRO A 307 5.59 7.09 -24.58
C PRO A 307 6.65 7.88 -23.79
N VAL A 308 6.21 8.73 -22.88
CA VAL A 308 7.06 9.59 -22.03
C VAL A 308 6.84 9.27 -20.56
N THR A 309 7.89 9.48 -19.76
CA THR A 309 7.82 9.53 -18.31
C THR A 309 8.07 10.96 -17.84
N MET A 310 7.63 11.29 -16.63
CA MET A 310 7.97 12.56 -15.96
C MET A 310 8.38 12.25 -14.52
N THR A 311 8.99 13.20 -13.83
CA THR A 311 9.08 13.19 -12.37
C THR A 311 7.75 13.65 -11.75
N PRO A 312 7.45 13.31 -10.49
CA PRO A 312 6.30 13.86 -9.78
C PRO A 312 6.28 15.39 -9.76
N ARG A 313 7.43 16.04 -9.55
CA ARG A 313 7.55 17.50 -9.57
C ARG A 313 7.22 18.11 -10.94
N GLU A 314 7.74 17.55 -12.04
CA GLU A 314 7.38 18.00 -13.39
C GLU A 314 5.87 17.86 -13.65
N ALA A 315 5.27 16.75 -13.23
CA ALA A 315 3.84 16.54 -13.40
C ALA A 315 3.01 17.52 -12.56
N GLN A 316 3.38 17.75 -11.29
CA GLN A 316 2.72 18.72 -10.42
C GLN A 316 2.76 20.13 -11.02
N GLN A 317 3.94 20.58 -11.48
CA GLN A 317 4.10 21.87 -12.14
C GLN A 317 3.25 21.96 -13.43
N LYS A 318 3.32 20.92 -14.28
CA LYS A 318 2.60 20.87 -15.56
C LYS A 318 1.08 20.94 -15.38
N TYR A 319 0.55 20.29 -14.35
CA TYR A 319 -0.89 20.17 -14.13
C TYR A 319 -1.45 21.16 -13.09
N GLY A 320 -0.60 22.02 -12.52
CA GLY A 320 -1.02 23.04 -11.55
C GLY A 320 -1.35 22.49 -10.17
N PHE A 321 -0.73 21.38 -9.75
CA PHE A 321 -0.83 20.87 -8.39
C PHE A 321 0.30 21.44 -7.53
N ALA A 322 -0.02 21.86 -6.31
CA ALA A 322 1.00 22.26 -5.34
C ALA A 322 1.86 21.05 -4.93
N GLU A 323 3.07 21.32 -4.44
CA GLU A 323 3.83 20.28 -3.77
C GLU A 323 3.04 19.78 -2.54
N PRO A 324 3.00 18.47 -2.25
CA PRO A 324 2.12 17.96 -1.20
C PRO A 324 2.39 18.56 0.19
N ALA A 325 3.65 18.89 0.48
CA ALA A 325 4.04 19.55 1.73
C ALA A 325 3.37 20.93 1.91
N ASP A 326 3.07 21.62 0.81
CA ASP A 326 2.47 22.95 0.76
C ASP A 326 1.00 22.92 0.31
N ALA A 327 0.47 21.74 0.00
CA ALA A 327 -0.88 21.59 -0.50
C ALA A 327 -1.93 21.88 0.59
N HIS A 328 -3.02 22.55 0.16
CA HIS A 328 -4.21 22.84 0.97
C HIS A 328 -3.91 23.47 2.35
N PRO A 329 -3.10 24.54 2.45
CA PRO A 329 -2.67 25.11 3.73
C PRO A 329 -3.86 25.57 4.59
N ASP A 330 -4.83 26.26 3.98
CA ASP A 330 -6.03 26.72 4.68
C ASP A 330 -6.88 25.54 5.19
N PHE A 331 -6.98 24.46 4.40
CA PHE A 331 -7.73 23.27 4.81
C PHE A 331 -7.08 22.61 6.02
N ARG A 332 -5.75 22.44 6.00
CA ARG A 332 -4.98 21.85 7.10
C ARG A 332 -5.05 22.72 8.34
N ALA A 333 -4.93 24.03 8.20
CA ALA A 333 -5.08 24.98 9.31
C ALA A 333 -6.49 24.90 9.94
N ARG A 334 -7.55 24.81 9.13
CA ARG A 334 -8.93 24.63 9.64
C ARG A 334 -9.10 23.31 10.40
N GLN A 335 -8.51 22.21 9.91
CA GLN A 335 -8.55 20.92 10.62
C GLN A 335 -7.77 20.98 11.94
N HIS A 336 -6.59 21.57 11.94
CA HIS A 336 -5.78 21.76 13.13
C HIS A 336 -6.52 22.60 14.19
N GLU A 337 -7.05 23.76 13.80
CA GLU A 337 -7.83 24.62 14.70
C GLU A 337 -9.08 23.92 15.25
N ARG A 338 -9.77 23.14 14.42
CA ARG A 338 -10.92 22.35 14.84
C ARG A 338 -10.56 21.35 15.94
N VAL A 339 -9.47 20.60 15.75
CA VAL A 339 -9.07 19.54 16.67
C VAL A 339 -8.40 20.07 17.93
N PHE A 340 -7.41 20.96 17.79
CA PHE A 340 -6.59 21.41 18.92
C PHE A 340 -7.06 22.75 19.52
N GLY A 341 -7.64 23.65 18.71
CA GLY A 341 -8.18 24.92 19.19
C GLY A 341 -9.56 24.78 19.83
N LYS A 342 -10.44 23.99 19.20
CA LYS A 342 -11.85 23.84 19.64
C LYS A 342 -12.16 22.51 20.35
N GLY A 343 -11.27 21.53 20.30
CA GLY A 343 -11.52 20.19 20.86
C GLY A 343 -12.60 19.40 20.11
N GLU A 344 -12.89 19.75 18.87
CA GLU A 344 -13.89 19.06 18.03
C GLU A 344 -13.28 17.88 17.29
N LYS A 345 -14.11 16.92 16.86
CA LYS A 345 -13.67 15.85 15.95
C LYS A 345 -13.26 16.45 14.58
N PRO A 346 -12.23 15.89 13.91
CA PRO A 346 -11.83 16.34 12.57
C PRO A 346 -12.97 16.18 11.56
N SER A 347 -13.00 17.07 10.57
CA SER A 347 -14.05 17.09 9.54
C SER A 347 -13.86 16.00 8.49
N ASP A 348 -14.97 15.45 7.99
CA ASP A 348 -15.04 14.47 6.90
C ASP A 348 -14.93 15.08 5.49
N GLU A 349 -14.83 16.40 5.38
CA GLU A 349 -14.83 17.14 4.09
C GLU A 349 -13.85 16.55 3.07
N GLY A 350 -12.59 16.33 3.45
CA GLY A 350 -11.57 15.75 2.57
C GLY A 350 -11.86 14.29 2.18
N LEU A 351 -12.47 13.51 3.08
CA LEU A 351 -12.90 12.16 2.75
C LEU A 351 -14.05 12.17 1.74
N ASN A 352 -15.00 13.08 1.89
CA ASN A 352 -16.16 13.20 1.02
C ASN A 352 -15.77 13.64 -0.39
N GLU A 353 -14.88 14.65 -0.51
CA GLU A 353 -14.31 15.06 -1.80
C GLU A 353 -13.58 13.90 -2.50
N SER A 354 -12.83 13.10 -1.72
CA SER A 354 -12.04 12.00 -2.27
C SER A 354 -12.85 10.86 -2.90
N GLN A 355 -14.16 10.74 -2.59
CA GLN A 355 -15.01 9.68 -3.13
C GLN A 355 -15.15 9.76 -4.65
N GLN A 356 -15.02 10.96 -5.22
CA GLN A 356 -15.05 11.17 -6.67
C GLN A 356 -13.77 10.66 -7.37
N HIS A 357 -12.67 10.48 -6.62
CA HIS A 357 -11.36 10.14 -7.17
C HIS A 357 -10.95 8.69 -6.89
N PHE A 358 -11.30 8.17 -5.71
CA PHE A 358 -10.99 6.80 -5.31
C PHE A 358 -12.20 5.86 -5.35
N GLY A 359 -13.37 6.35 -5.76
CA GLY A 359 -14.64 5.62 -5.80
C GLY A 359 -15.49 5.80 -4.54
N ALA A 360 -16.81 5.59 -4.70
CA ALA A 360 -17.78 5.74 -3.63
C ALA A 360 -17.60 4.72 -2.50
N LEU A 361 -17.95 5.14 -1.29
CA LEU A 361 -18.09 4.29 -0.12
C LEU A 361 -19.30 3.35 -0.30
N ASN A 362 -19.12 2.17 -0.90
CA ASN A 362 -20.23 1.22 -1.08
C ASN A 362 -20.75 0.73 0.29
N ALA A 363 -22.06 0.86 0.52
CA ALA A 363 -22.73 0.46 1.76
C ALA A 363 -22.77 -1.08 2.00
N GLY A 364 -22.43 -1.89 0.99
CA GLY A 364 -22.41 -3.35 1.08
C GLY A 364 -21.24 -3.95 1.87
N ASP A 365 -20.23 -3.14 2.24
CA ASP A 365 -18.98 -3.59 2.87
C ASP A 365 -18.97 -3.46 4.41
N VAL A 366 -20.09 -3.09 5.03
CA VAL A 366 -20.19 -2.91 6.49
C VAL A 366 -20.27 -4.26 7.19
N ARG A 367 -19.27 -4.60 8.01
CA ARG A 367 -19.40 -5.72 8.98
C ARG A 367 -20.45 -5.35 10.03
N ARG A 368 -21.47 -6.19 10.20
CA ARG A 368 -22.55 -5.99 11.20
C ARG A 368 -22.06 -6.04 12.65
N ASP A 369 -20.87 -6.61 12.88
CA ASP A 369 -20.35 -6.87 14.23
C ASP A 369 -19.44 -5.74 14.75
N ALA A 370 -19.20 -4.68 13.98
CA ALA A 370 -18.34 -3.55 14.35
C ALA A 370 -19.10 -2.38 15.02
N ALA A 371 -20.35 -2.62 15.44
CA ALA A 371 -21.24 -1.62 16.05
C ALA A 371 -21.57 -1.93 17.52
N ALA A 372 -20.68 -2.63 18.24
CA ALA A 372 -20.78 -2.86 19.68
C ALA A 372 -19.63 -2.17 20.40
#